data_AF-A0RXS7-F1
#
_entry.id   AF-A0RXS7-F1
#
_cell.length_a   1.000
_cell.length_b   1.000
_cell.length_c   1.000
_cell.angle_alpha   90.00
_cell.angle_beta   90.00
_cell.angle_gamma   90.00
#
_symmetry.space_group_name_H-M   'P 1'
#
loop_
_entity.id
_entity.type
_entity.pdbx_description
1 polymer ?
#
loop_
_entity_poly.entity_id
_entity_poly.type
_entity_poly.pdbx_seq_one_letter_code
_entity_poly.pdbx_strand_id
1 'polypeptide(L)' 'MSLRTKTVKGKEYHYFEYTEGGKHVQEYCGPAGSDRARARFLELEKEYLDRKKSELDERIKANKVGRKNLKSGGD' A
#
# COMPACT_ATOMS: atom_id res chain seq x y z
N MET A 1 1.47 -1.69 -6.47
CA MET A 1 0.02 -1.89 -6.25
C MET A 1 -0.70 -1.76 -7.58
N SER A 2 -1.78 -2.50 -7.81
CA SER A 2 -2.51 -2.52 -9.08
C SER A 2 -3.93 -3.05 -8.91
N LEU A 3 -4.84 -2.66 -9.80
CA LEU A 3 -6.14 -3.31 -9.97
C LEU A 3 -5.96 -4.59 -10.79
N ARG A 4 -6.52 -5.71 -10.32
CA ARG A 4 -6.58 -6.95 -11.09
C ARG A 4 -7.99 -7.48 -11.24
N THR A 5 -8.31 -7.87 -12.46
CA THR A 5 -9.57 -8.56 -12.77
C THR A 5 -9.35 -10.07 -12.78
N LYS A 6 -10.26 -10.80 -12.14
CA LYS A 6 -10.31 -12.27 -12.17
C LYS A 6 -11.70 -12.74 -12.55
N THR A 7 -11.75 -13.77 -13.40
CA THR A 7 -12.99 -14.42 -13.78
C THR A 7 -13.21 -15.68 -12.95
N VAL A 8 -14.35 -15.76 -12.26
CA VAL A 8 -14.75 -16.94 -11.47
C VAL A 8 -16.14 -17.34 -11.91
N LYS A 9 -16.28 -18.57 -12.44
CA LYS A 9 -17.56 -19.11 -12.97
C LYS A 9 -18.25 -18.16 -13.97
N GLY A 10 -17.47 -17.55 -14.86
CA GLY A 10 -17.96 -16.63 -15.89
C GLY A 10 -18.30 -15.21 -15.39
N LYS A 11 -18.05 -14.90 -14.11
CA LYS A 11 -18.23 -13.55 -13.55
C LYS A 11 -16.89 -12.91 -13.27
N GLU A 12 -16.74 -11.64 -13.64
CA GLU A 12 -15.52 -10.88 -13.41
C GLU A 12 -15.55 -10.14 -12.08
N TYR A 13 -14.41 -10.10 -11.42
CA TYR A 13 -14.23 -9.54 -10.08
C TYR A 13 -12.94 -8.74 -10.02
N HIS A 14 -13.01 -7.58 -9.38
CA HIS A 14 -11.89 -6.68 -9.15
C HIS A 14 -11.23 -6.95 -7.80
N TYR A 15 -9.90 -6.94 -7.81
CA TYR A 15 -9.04 -7.08 -6.64
C TYR A 15 -7.98 -5.97 -6.62
N PHE A 16 -7.70 -5.43 -5.45
CA PHE A 16 -6.55 -4.57 -5.21
C PHE A 16 -5.37 -5.46 -4.83
N GLU A 17 -4.29 -5.38 -5.60
CA GLU A 17 -3.07 -6.16 -5.36
C GLU A 17 -1.92 -5.26 -4.95
N TYR A 18 -1.16 -5.69 -3.96
CA TYR A 18 0.07 -5.00 -3.55
C TYR A 18 1.06 -5.96 -2.90
N THR A 19 2.29 -5.49 -2.74
CA THR A 19 3.35 -6.22 -2.03
C THR A 19 3.63 -5.53 -0.72
N GLU A 20 3.66 -6.29 0.36
CA GLU A 20 3.95 -5.82 1.71
C GLU A 20 4.87 -6.81 2.42
N GLY A 21 6.03 -6.36 2.89
CA GLY A 21 7.02 -7.24 3.54
C GLY A 21 7.43 -8.47 2.70
N GLY A 22 7.49 -8.32 1.37
CA GLY A 22 7.79 -9.42 0.44
C GLY A 22 6.63 -10.39 0.18
N LYS A 23 5.48 -10.20 0.84
CA LYS A 23 4.27 -11.00 0.61
C LYS A 23 3.37 -10.31 -0.40
N HIS A 24 2.79 -11.11 -1.28
CA HIS A 24 1.77 -10.65 -2.21
C HIS A 24 0.40 -10.69 -1.54
N VAL A 25 -0.29 -9.56 -1.50
CA VAL A 25 -1.61 -9.40 -0.88
C VAL A 25 -2.63 -9.09 -1.97
N GLN A 26 -3.81 -9.71 -1.87
CA GLN A 26 -4.95 -9.46 -2.75
C GLN A 26 -6.18 -9.18 -1.91
N GLU A 27 -6.80 -8.02 -2.12
CA GLU A 27 -8.05 -7.64 -1.44
C GLU A 27 -9.19 -7.50 -2.43
N TYR A 28 -10.34 -8.08 -2.09
CA TYR A 28 -11.51 -8.06 -2.95
C TYR A 28 -12.17 -6.68 -2.97
N CYS A 29 -12.36 -6.11 -4.15
CA CYS A 29 -13.00 -4.82 -4.34
C CYS A 29 -14.49 -4.95 -4.66
N GLY A 30 -14.89 -6.00 -5.41
CA GLY A 30 -16.27 -6.17 -5.86
C GLY A 30 -16.36 -6.81 -7.26
N PRO A 31 -17.58 -7.01 -7.79
CA PRO A 31 -17.78 -7.40 -9.18
C PRO A 31 -17.26 -6.33 -10.14
N ALA A 32 -16.66 -6.76 -11.25
CA ALA A 32 -16.17 -5.86 -12.29
C ALA A 32 -17.33 -5.04 -12.87
N GLY A 33 -17.05 -3.78 -13.22
CA GLY A 33 -18.04 -2.85 -13.76
C GLY A 33 -18.98 -2.21 -12.72
N SER A 34 -18.90 -2.57 -11.44
CA SER A 34 -19.68 -1.90 -10.39
C SER A 34 -18.97 -0.63 -9.90
N ASP A 35 -19.70 0.49 -9.81
CA ASP A 35 -19.21 1.74 -9.20
C ASP A 35 -18.73 1.51 -7.76
N ARG A 36 -19.40 0.62 -7.03
CA ARG A 36 -19.00 0.24 -5.66
C ARG A 36 -17.64 -0.46 -5.64
N ALA A 37 -17.35 -1.30 -6.64
CA ALA A 37 -16.05 -1.96 -6.73
C ALA A 37 -14.93 -0.95 -7.03
N ARG A 38 -15.22 0.05 -7.87
CA ARG A 38 -14.28 1.14 -8.18
C ARG A 38 -14.05 2.04 -6.96
N ALA A 39 -15.10 2.42 -6.24
CA ALA A 39 -14.99 3.17 -4.99
C ALA A 39 -14.12 2.40 -3.98
N ARG A 40 -14.40 1.11 -3.79
CA ARG A 40 -13.63 0.26 -2.87
C ARG A 40 -12.15 0.15 -3.24
N PHE A 41 -11.84 0.05 -4.54
CA PHE A 41 -10.45 0.07 -5.01
C PHE A 41 -9.73 1.36 -4.61
N LEU A 42 -10.36 2.52 -4.83
CA LEU A 42 -9.78 3.82 -4.50
C LEU A 42 -9.61 4.02 -2.97
N GLU A 43 -10.54 3.51 -2.18
CA GLU A 43 -10.42 3.50 -0.71
C GLU A 43 -9.19 2.70 -0.26
N LEU A 44 -9.00 1.49 -0.81
CA LEU A 44 -7.85 0.63 -0.50
C LEU A 44 -6.53 1.24 -0.97
N GLU A 45 -6.52 1.86 -2.15
CA GLU A 45 -5.35 2.56 -2.69
C GLU A 45 -4.95 3.73 -1.77
N LYS A 46 -5.92 4.54 -1.33
CA LYS A 46 -5.70 5.64 -0.38
C LYS A 46 -5.12 5.13 0.94
N GLU A 47 -5.70 4.07 1.51
CA GLU A 47 -5.21 3.49 2.76
C GLU A 47 -3.79 2.94 2.64
N TYR A 48 -3.48 2.26 1.53
CA TYR A 48 -2.12 1.79 1.27
C TYR A 48 -1.11 2.93 1.16
N LEU A 49 -1.45 3.98 0.41
CA LEU A 49 -0.59 5.15 0.24
C LEU A 49 -0.33 5.89 1.56
N ASP A 50 -1.36 6.02 2.40
CA ASP A 50 -1.24 6.66 3.72
C ASP A 50 -0.28 5.90 4.65
N ARG A 51 -0.41 4.57 4.67
CA ARG A 51 0.53 3.68 5.39
C ARG A 51 1.96 3.85 4.87
N LYS A 52 2.16 3.86 3.55
CA LYS A 52 3.50 4.03 2.96
C LYS A 52 4.11 5.40 3.21
N LYS A 53 3.29 6.44 3.21
CA LYS A 53 3.74 7.78 3.61
C LYS A 53 4.23 7.79 5.06
N SER A 54 3.46 7.19 5.97
CA SER A 54 3.83 7.11 7.39
C SER A 54 5.11 6.31 7.60
N GLU A 55 5.24 5.14 6.97
CA GLU A 55 6.46 4.31 7.03
C GLU A 55 7.70 5.07 6.51
N LEU A 56 7.56 5.82 5.41
CA LEU A 56 8.64 6.65 4.87
C LEU A 56 9.01 7.81 5.82
N ASP A 57 8.02 8.47 6.42
CA ASP A 57 8.25 9.55 7.38
C ASP A 57 9.02 9.06 8.62
N GLU A 58 8.66 7.89 9.15
CA GLU A 58 9.38 7.25 10.26
C GLU A 58 10.83 6.91 9.89
N ARG A 59 11.05 6.36 8.68
CA ARG A 59 12.41 6.07 8.18
C ARG A 59 13.25 7.33 8.03
N ILE A 60 12.66 8.42 7.54
CA ILE A 60 13.34 9.73 7.43
C ILE A 60 13.71 10.26 8.82
N LYS A 61 12.77 10.22 9.78
CA LYS A 61 13.01 10.63 11.17
C LYS A 61 14.15 9.83 11.79
N ALA A 62 14.12 8.50 11.67
CA ALA A 62 15.16 7.62 12.17
C ALA A 62 16.55 7.94 11.58
N ASN A 63 16.63 8.20 10.28
CA ASN A 63 17.90 8.57 9.63
C ASN A 63 18.42 9.94 10.12
N LYS A 64 17.52 10.91 10.35
CA LYS A 64 17.87 12.25 10.85
C LYS A 64 18.41 12.21 12.29
N VAL A 65 17.90 11.30 13.13
CA VAL A 65 18.43 11.07 14.48
C VAL A 65 19.79 10.38 14.44
N GLY A 66 19.97 9.37 13.58
CA GLY A 66 21.26 8.70 13.39
C GLY A 66 22.41 9.64 12.98
N ARG A 67 22.12 10.67 12.17
CA ARG A 67 23.13 11.70 11.81
C ARG A 67 23.49 12.65 12.95
N LYS A 68 22.61 12.91 13.92
CA LYS A 68 22.94 13.76 15.08
C LYS A 68 23.92 13.06 16.02
N ASN A 69 23.79 11.75 16.20
CA ASN A 69 24.65 11.00 17.11
C ASN A 69 26.07 10.78 16.57
N LEU A 70 26.28 10.81 15.25
CA LEU A 70 27.64 10.78 14.68
C LEU A 70 28.40 12.11 14.81
N LYS A 71 27.70 13.24 15.01
CA LYS A 71 28.34 14.57 15.05
C LYS A 71 28.76 15.01 16.45
N SER A 72 28.41 14.24 17.50
CA SER A 72 28.74 14.54 18.90
C SER A 72 29.80 13.61 19.51
N GLY A 73 30.43 12.74 18.70
CA GLY A 73 31.43 11.75 19.15
C GLY A 73 32.87 12.07 18.70
N GLY A 74 33.22 13.35 18.64
CA GLY A 74 34.58 13.80 18.34
C GLY A 74 34.99 14.88 19.33
N ASP A 75 35.49 14.45 20.48
CA ASP A 75 36.44 15.17 21.34
C ASP A 75 37.60 14.23 21.63
#